data_AF-A0A2W5YFZ4-F1
#
_entry.id   AF-A0A2W5YFZ4-F1
#
_cell.length_a   1.000
_cell.length_b   1.000
_cell.length_c   1.000
_cell.angle_alpha   90.00
_cell.angle_beta   90.00
_cell.angle_gamma   90.00
#
_symmetry.space_group_name_H-M   'P 1'
#
loop_
_entity.id
_entity.type
_entity.pdbx_description
1 polymer ?
#
loop_
_entity_poly.entity_id
_entity_poly.type
_entity_poly.pdbx_seq_one_letter_code
_entity_poly.pdbx_strand_id
1 'polypeptide(L)'
;MLLLLLGVVHLVATPHISKFIHNMTSPGAAELLTPPMLLNHVLVGILLLPLGYLTFYAAPHSAAQARWAQVLVRTTAVTVATLPLALLMLMSKRSYFEAPLFVVAVALVLAAAVTLLVVAFSTPRER
;
A
#
# COMPACT_ATOMS: atom_id res chain seq x y z
N MET A 1 6.32 -5.90 7.14
CA MET A 1 5.40 -6.97 6.70
C MET A 1 4.10 -6.44 6.11
N LEU A 2 3.47 -5.41 6.70
CA LEU A 2 2.21 -4.86 6.18
C LEU A 2 2.29 -4.39 4.70
N LEU A 3 3.41 -3.80 4.28
CA LEU A 3 3.61 -3.42 2.87
C LEU A 3 3.72 -4.63 1.93
N LEU A 4 4.32 -5.74 2.38
CA LEU A 4 4.34 -6.98 1.61
C LEU A 4 2.93 -7.54 1.44
N LEU A 5 2.18 -7.60 2.54
CA LEU A 5 0.78 -8.06 2.52
C LEU A 5 -0.06 -7.17 1.61
N LEU A 6 0.14 -5.85 1.66
CA LEU A 6 -0.54 -4.92 0.75
C LEU A 6 -0.20 -5.20 -0.72
N GLY A 7 1.07 -5.46 -1.04
CA GLY A 7 1.50 -5.86 -2.39
C GLY A 7 0.82 -7.15 -2.87
N VAL A 8 0.75 -8.17 -2.01
CA VAL A 8 0.04 -9.43 -2.30
C VAL A 8 -1.46 -9.18 -2.53
N VAL A 9 -2.11 -8.41 -1.65
CA VAL A 9 -3.53 -8.05 -1.80
C VAL A 9 -3.76 -7.31 -3.12
N HIS A 10 -2.84 -6.41 -3.51
CA HIS A 10 -2.93 -5.67 -4.77
C HIS A 10 -2.89 -6.60 -5.99
N LEU A 11 -1.95 -7.55 -6.00
CA LEU A 11 -1.83 -8.53 -7.08
C LEU A 11 -3.03 -9.50 -7.13
N VAL A 12 -3.47 -10.01 -5.98
CA VAL A 12 -4.64 -10.90 -5.89
C VAL A 12 -5.93 -10.20 -6.30
N ALA A 13 -6.11 -8.92 -5.96
CA ALA A 13 -7.29 -8.15 -6.35
C ALA A 13 -7.39 -7.93 -7.87
N THR A 14 -6.27 -7.95 -8.59
CA THR A 14 -6.19 -7.65 -10.04
C THR A 14 -7.19 -8.44 -10.90
N PRO A 15 -7.24 -9.79 -10.87
CA PRO A 15 -8.21 -10.55 -11.65
C PRO A 15 -9.66 -10.27 -11.24
N HIS A 16 -9.92 -9.99 -9.95
CA HIS A 16 -11.27 -9.68 -9.47
C HIS A 16 -11.76 -8.33 -10.00
N ILE A 17 -10.89 -7.31 -10.00
CA ILE A 17 -11.23 -5.98 -10.51
C ILE A 17 -11.43 -6.01 -12.02
N SER A 18 -10.56 -6.73 -12.75
CA SER A 18 -10.73 -6.92 -14.20
C SER A 18 -12.09 -7.54 -14.52
N LYS A 19 -12.44 -8.64 -13.86
CA LYS A 19 -13.75 -9.29 -14.04
C LYS A 19 -14.91 -8.37 -13.68
N PHE A 20 -14.77 -7.57 -12.61
CA PHE A 20 -15.78 -6.60 -12.21
C PHE A 20 -16.01 -5.53 -13.28
N ILE A 21 -14.95 -4.94 -13.85
CA ILE A 21 -15.06 -3.94 -14.92
C ILE A 21 -15.78 -4.54 -16.13
N HIS A 22 -15.39 -5.75 -16.55
CA HIS A 22 -16.03 -6.42 -17.68
C HIS A 22 -17.52 -6.73 -17.45
N ASN A 23 -17.92 -7.01 -16.21
CA ASN A 23 -19.31 -7.34 -15.88
C ASN A 23 -20.20 -6.10 -15.70
N MET A 24 -19.62 -4.95 -15.35
CA MET A 24 -20.38 -3.76 -14.92
C MET A 24 -20.33 -2.62 -15.93
N THR A 25 -19.61 -2.78 -17.05
CA THR A 25 -19.47 -1.74 -18.08
C THR A 25 -19.72 -2.31 -19.48
N SER A 26 -19.89 -1.44 -20.47
CA SER A 26 -20.01 -1.88 -21.87
C SER A 26 -18.67 -2.46 -22.36
N PRO A 27 -18.67 -3.33 -23.39
CA PRO A 27 -17.44 -3.92 -23.91
C PRO A 27 -16.37 -2.88 -24.28
N GLY A 28 -16.76 -1.82 -24.99
CA GLY A 28 -15.83 -0.74 -25.36
C GLY A 28 -15.30 0.07 -24.16
N ALA A 29 -16.09 0.24 -23.10
CA ALA A 29 -15.60 0.87 -21.88
C ALA A 29 -14.62 -0.03 -21.12
N ALA A 30 -14.90 -1.34 -21.07
CA ALA A 30 -14.01 -2.30 -20.43
C ALA A 30 -12.65 -2.38 -21.14
N GLU A 31 -12.62 -2.36 -22.47
CA GLU A 31 -11.37 -2.34 -23.26
C GLU A 31 -10.50 -1.11 -22.97
N LEU A 32 -11.12 0.04 -22.66
CA LEU A 32 -10.41 1.27 -22.33
C LEU A 32 -9.95 1.33 -20.86
N LEU A 33 -10.76 0.81 -19.93
CA LEU A 33 -10.51 0.93 -18.49
C LEU A 33 -9.61 -0.19 -17.93
N THR A 34 -9.69 -1.40 -18.48
CA THR A 34 -8.95 -2.56 -17.97
C THR A 34 -7.44 -2.42 -18.12
N PRO A 35 -6.86 -2.02 -19.28
CA PRO A 35 -5.41 -1.93 -19.44
C PRO A 35 -4.69 -0.99 -18.45
N PRO A 36 -5.11 0.28 -18.26
CA PRO A 36 -4.44 1.16 -17.30
C PRO A 36 -4.63 0.69 -15.84
N MET A 37 -5.79 0.11 -15.51
CA MET A 37 -6.04 -0.48 -14.20
C MET A 37 -5.08 -1.65 -13.92
N LEU A 38 -4.91 -2.57 -14.89
CA LEU A 38 -4.00 -3.71 -14.78
C LEU A 38 -2.56 -3.26 -14.64
N LEU A 39 -2.12 -2.31 -15.47
CA LEU A 39 -0.77 -1.75 -15.40
C LEU A 39 -0.48 -1.22 -14.01
N ASN A 40 -1.38 -0.40 -13.46
CA ASN A 40 -1.20 0.15 -12.11
C ASN A 40 -1.15 -0.96 -11.04
N HIS A 41 -2.09 -1.91 -11.06
CA HIS A 41 -2.15 -2.95 -10.03
C HIS A 41 -0.95 -3.89 -10.06
N VAL A 42 -0.48 -4.28 -11.26
CA VAL A 42 0.69 -5.14 -11.40
C VAL A 42 1.95 -4.40 -11.02
N LEU A 43 2.15 -3.18 -11.55
CA LEU A 43 3.36 -2.40 -11.27
C LEU A 43 3.46 -2.06 -9.77
N VAL A 44 2.41 -1.49 -9.19
CA VAL A 44 2.40 -1.11 -7.76
C VAL A 44 2.49 -2.35 -6.88
N GLY A 45 1.75 -3.42 -7.22
CA GLY A 45 1.77 -4.68 -6.47
C GLY A 45 3.18 -5.29 -6.43
N ILE A 46 3.87 -5.35 -7.56
CA ILE A 46 5.25 -5.85 -7.65
C ILE A 46 6.20 -4.94 -6.88
N LEU A 47 6.10 -3.62 -7.00
CA LEU A 47 7.02 -2.67 -6.34
C LEU A 47 6.83 -2.60 -4.81
N LEU A 48 5.64 -2.91 -4.30
CA LEU A 48 5.38 -3.00 -2.87
C LEU A 48 6.12 -4.18 -2.20
N LEU A 49 6.40 -5.25 -2.94
CA LEU A 49 7.15 -6.40 -2.43
C LEU A 49 8.61 -6.06 -2.05
N PRO A 50 9.47 -5.55 -2.96
CA PRO A 50 10.82 -5.16 -2.60
C PRO A 50 10.82 -3.99 -1.61
N LEU A 51 9.87 -3.05 -1.68
CA LEU A 51 9.78 -1.97 -0.69
C LEU A 51 9.52 -2.52 0.72
N GLY A 52 8.57 -3.45 0.86
CA GLY A 52 8.26 -4.11 2.12
C GLY A 52 9.42 -4.95 2.65
N TYR A 53 10.15 -5.64 1.77
CA TYR A 53 11.34 -6.41 2.11
C TYR A 53 12.50 -5.52 2.55
N LEU A 54 12.84 -4.48 1.78
CA LEU A 54 13.92 -3.54 2.11
C LEU A 54 13.65 -2.80 3.42
N THR A 55 12.39 -2.42 3.68
CA THR A 55 11.99 -1.81 4.94
C THR A 55 12.17 -2.78 6.11
N PHE A 56 11.86 -4.06 5.92
CA PHE A 56 12.08 -5.09 6.94
C PHE A 56 13.57 -5.35 7.18
N TYR A 57 14.37 -5.45 6.12
CA TYR A 57 15.82 -5.62 6.19
C TYR A 57 16.51 -4.43 6.88
N ALA A 58 16.05 -3.20 6.62
CA ALA A 58 16.57 -2.00 7.25
C ALA A 58 16.14 -1.83 8.72
N ALA A 59 15.05 -2.46 9.15
CA ALA A 59 14.49 -2.28 10.50
C ALA A 59 15.49 -2.51 11.65
N PRO A 60 16.23 -3.66 11.74
CA PRO A 60 17.19 -3.87 12.82
C PRO A 60 18.35 -2.86 12.78
N HIS A 61 18.81 -2.49 11.58
CA HIS A 61 19.86 -1.50 11.39
C HIS A 61 19.41 -0.09 11.80
N SER A 62 18.15 0.25 11.55
CA SER A 62 17.54 1.51 11.98
C SER A 62 17.41 1.56 13.50
N ALA A 63 17.06 0.44 14.15
CA ALA A 63 17.04 0.34 15.61
C ALA A 63 18.44 0.54 16.22
N ALA A 64 19.48 -0.01 15.57
CA ALA A 64 20.88 0.23 15.88
C ALA A 64 21.42 1.62 15.48
N GLN A 65 20.55 2.55 15.10
CA GLN A 65 20.88 3.94 14.75
C GLN A 65 21.80 4.10 13.51
N ALA A 66 21.83 3.12 12.61
CA ALA A 66 22.55 3.27 11.35
C ALA A 66 21.87 4.34 10.47
N ARG A 67 22.62 5.39 10.12
CA ARG A 67 22.08 6.58 9.41
C ARG A 67 21.34 6.22 8.11
N TRP A 68 21.93 5.35 7.28
CA TRP A 68 21.32 4.93 6.01
C TRP A 68 19.97 4.23 6.23
N ALA A 69 19.87 3.40 7.28
CA ALA A 69 18.67 2.66 7.60
C ALA A 69 17.58 3.56 8.17
N GLN A 70 17.94 4.56 8.97
CA GLN A 70 17.01 5.58 9.44
C GLN A 70 16.43 6.40 8.29
N VAL A 71 17.26 6.83 7.34
CA VAL A 71 16.80 7.56 6.15
C VAL A 71 15.81 6.71 5.37
N LEU A 72 16.13 5.43 5.11
CA LEU A 72 15.24 4.52 4.39
C LEU A 72 13.91 4.33 5.12
N VAL A 73 13.94 3.95 6.41
CA VAL A 73 12.74 3.65 7.19
C VAL A 73 11.86 4.90 7.37
N ARG A 74 12.43 6.07 7.68
CA ARG A 74 11.66 7.32 7.85
C ARG A 74 11.08 7.83 6.55
N THR A 75 11.84 7.77 5.44
CA THR A 75 11.33 8.17 4.13
C THR A 75 10.16 7.28 3.71
N THR A 76 10.29 5.96 3.89
CA THR A 76 9.19 5.02 3.64
C THR A 76 8.00 5.32 4.56
N ALA A 77 8.22 5.55 5.86
CA ALA A 77 7.14 5.82 6.82
C ALA A 77 6.35 7.08 6.46
N VAL A 78 7.04 8.18 6.15
CA VAL A 78 6.39 9.44 5.71
C VAL A 78 5.65 9.24 4.40
N THR A 79 6.24 8.55 3.43
CA THR A 79 5.60 8.26 2.14
C THR A 79 4.31 7.46 2.34
N VAL A 80 4.36 6.37 3.10
CA VAL A 80 3.19 5.52 3.38
C VAL A 80 2.12 6.31 4.17
N ALA A 81 2.52 7.22 5.05
CA ALA A 81 1.60 8.08 5.79
C ALA A 81 0.83 9.08 4.90
N THR A 82 1.30 9.37 3.69
CA THR A 82 0.52 10.17 2.73
C THR A 82 -0.63 9.38 2.09
N LEU A 83 -0.57 8.05 2.09
CA LEU A 83 -1.60 7.22 1.44
C LEU A 83 -2.98 7.34 2.10
N PRO A 84 -3.13 7.30 3.45
CA PRO A 84 -4.42 7.60 4.09
C PRO A 84 -4.99 8.96 3.68
N LEU A 85 -4.14 9.99 3.58
CA LEU A 85 -4.56 11.34 3.17
C LEU A 85 -5.03 11.34 1.71
N ALA A 86 -4.29 10.68 0.82
CA ALA A 86 -4.68 10.53 -0.58
C ALA A 86 -6.00 9.77 -0.73
N LEU A 87 -6.22 8.71 0.05
CA LEU A 87 -7.48 7.96 0.06
C LEU A 87 -8.65 8.84 0.53
N LEU A 88 -8.46 9.64 1.59
CA LEU A 88 -9.48 10.57 2.07
C LEU A 88 -9.78 11.69 1.06
N MET A 89 -8.76 12.21 0.38
CA MET A 89 -8.91 13.31 -0.58
C MET A 89 -9.51 12.86 -1.93
N LEU A 90 -9.11 11.68 -2.41
CA LEU A 90 -9.43 11.22 -3.78
C LEU A 90 -10.50 10.13 -3.82
N MET A 91 -10.71 9.40 -2.73
CA MET A 91 -11.57 8.20 -2.69
C MET A 91 -12.57 8.23 -1.52
N SER A 92 -13.22 9.39 -1.30
CA SER A 92 -14.16 9.62 -0.19
C SER A 92 -15.61 9.22 -0.44
N LYS A 93 -15.93 8.65 -1.61
CA LYS A 93 -17.31 8.21 -1.89
C LYS A 93 -17.69 7.04 -0.98
N ARG A 94 -18.80 7.20 -0.25
CA ARG A 94 -19.31 6.19 0.69
C ARG A 94 -19.52 4.82 0.04
N SER A 95 -19.94 4.77 -1.22
CA SER A 95 -20.14 3.53 -1.98
C SER A 95 -18.85 2.71 -2.17
N TYR A 96 -17.66 3.31 -2.08
CA TYR A 96 -16.41 2.56 -2.18
C TYR A 96 -16.18 1.64 -0.97
N PHE A 97 -16.72 1.99 0.20
CA PHE A 97 -16.60 1.19 1.42
C PHE A 97 -17.55 -0.02 1.46
N GLU A 98 -18.42 -0.18 0.46
CA GLU A 98 -19.23 -1.40 0.29
C GLU A 98 -18.43 -2.54 -0.35
N ALA A 99 -17.29 -2.23 -0.99
CA ALA A 99 -16.42 -3.22 -1.60
C ALA A 99 -15.46 -3.82 -0.55
N PRO A 100 -15.53 -5.14 -0.24
CA PRO A 100 -14.73 -5.74 0.83
C PRO A 100 -13.21 -5.60 0.62
N LEU A 101 -12.74 -5.76 -0.63
CA LEU A 101 -11.32 -5.62 -0.97
C LEU A 101 -10.82 -4.18 -0.75
N PHE A 102 -11.67 -3.18 -1.00
CA PHE A 102 -11.33 -1.77 -0.74
C PHE A 102 -11.16 -1.54 0.76
N VAL A 103 -12.10 -2.03 1.59
CA VAL A 103 -12.01 -1.90 3.05
C VAL A 103 -10.76 -2.57 3.60
N VAL A 104 -10.43 -3.79 3.14
CA VAL A 104 -9.20 -4.49 3.54
C VAL A 104 -7.95 -3.69 3.17
N ALA A 105 -7.90 -3.16 1.94
CA ALA A 105 -6.77 -2.35 1.49
C ALA A 105 -6.62 -1.07 2.34
N VAL A 106 -7.72 -0.35 2.61
CA VAL A 106 -7.71 0.86 3.44
C VAL A 106 -7.24 0.53 4.86
N ALA A 107 -7.75 -0.55 5.46
CA ALA A 107 -7.34 -0.98 6.80
C ALA A 107 -5.83 -1.32 6.86
N LEU A 108 -5.32 -2.04 5.86
CA LEU A 108 -3.89 -2.35 5.75
C LEU A 108 -3.03 -1.10 5.58
N VAL A 109 -3.48 -0.14 4.76
CA VAL A 109 -2.78 1.14 4.54
C VAL A 109 -2.73 1.95 5.84
N LEU A 110 -3.85 2.07 6.55
CA LEU A 110 -3.90 2.76 7.85
C LEU A 110 -3.00 2.08 8.89
N ALA A 111 -3.10 0.76 9.01
CA ALA A 111 -2.26 0.00 9.93
C ALA A 111 -0.77 0.16 9.59
N ALA A 112 -0.40 0.11 8.30
CA ALA A 112 0.97 0.29 7.84
C ALA A 112 1.49 1.68 8.15
N ALA A 113 0.71 2.73 7.84
CA ALA A 113 1.07 4.11 8.09
C ALA A 113 1.32 4.36 9.58
N VAL A 114 0.39 3.97 10.45
CA VAL A 114 0.51 4.16 11.90
C VAL A 114 1.72 3.38 12.44
N THR A 115 1.84 2.09 12.08
CA THR A 115 2.94 1.24 12.57
C THR A 115 4.30 1.79 12.14
N LEU A 116 4.45 2.17 10.87
CA LEU A 116 5.71 2.69 10.37
C LEU A 116 6.08 4.04 10.97
N LEU A 117 5.12 4.96 11.15
CA LEU A 117 5.38 6.24 11.82
C LEU A 117 5.83 6.03 13.27
N VAL A 118 5.09 5.21 14.02
CA VAL A 118 5.45 4.92 15.41
C VAL A 118 6.85 4.31 15.48
N VAL A 119 7.13 3.26 14.70
CA VAL A 119 8.43 2.58 14.75
C VAL A 119 9.58 3.46 14.25
N ALA A 120 9.36 4.28 13.22
CA ALA A 120 10.42 5.10 12.62
C ALA A 120 10.83 6.32 13.48
N PHE A 121 9.93 6.80 14.33
CA PHE A 121 10.11 8.03 15.11
C PHE A 121 10.05 7.83 16.63
N SER A 122 9.72 6.63 17.13
CA SER A 122 9.89 6.33 18.56
C SER A 122 11.37 6.20 18.90
N THR A 123 11.80 6.81 19.99
CA THR A 123 13.14 6.61 20.54
C THR A 123 13.31 5.16 21.01
N PRO A 124 14.45 4.50 20.73
CA PRO A 124 14.76 3.24 21.38
C PRO A 124 14.75 3.46 22.88
N ARG A 125 13.94 2.70 23.63
CA ARG A 125 14.10 2.63 25.09
C ARG A 125 15.52 2.16 25.35
N GLU A 126 16.30 2.98 26.05
CA GLU A 126 17.60 2.58 26.60
C GLU A 126 17.43 1.22 27.29
N ARG A 127 18.17 0.23 26.82
CA ARG A 127 18.36 -1.05 27.51
C ARG A 127 19.73 -1.03 28.15
#